data_AF-A0A2X3JY65-F1
#
_entry.id   AF-A0A2X3JY65-F1
#
_cell.length_a   1.000
_cell.length_b   1.000
_cell.length_c   1.000
_cell.angle_alpha   90.00
_cell.angle_beta   90.00
_cell.angle_gamma   90.00
#
_symmetry.space_group_name_H-M   'P 1'
#
loop_
_entity.id
_entity.type
_entity.pdbx_description
1 polymer ?
#
loop_
_entity_poly.entity_id
_entity_poly.type
_entity_poly.pdbx_seq_one_letter_code
_entity_poly.pdbx_strand_id
1 'polypeptide(L)'
;MFTKRHRITLLFNANKAYDRQVVEGVGEYLQASQSEWDIFIEEDFRARIDKIKDWLGDGVIADFDDKQIEQALADVDVPIVGLAARITLQKVTHPFITLPPITMRWLKAHFCI
;
A
#
# COMPACT_ATOMS: atom_id res chain seq x y z
N MET A 1 -14.80 -21.58 -12.33
CA MET A 1 -13.46 -21.07 -12.69
C MET A 1 -12.84 -20.60 -11.39
N PHE A 2 -11.73 -21.17 -10.93
CA PHE A 2 -11.08 -20.71 -9.71
C PHE A 2 -10.39 -19.39 -10.04
N THR A 3 -11.09 -18.29 -9.81
CA THR A 3 -10.50 -16.96 -9.81
C THR A 3 -9.46 -16.94 -8.68
N LYS A 4 -8.20 -16.84 -9.09
CA LYS A 4 -7.08 -16.83 -8.15
C LYS A 4 -7.21 -15.56 -7.32
N ARG A 5 -7.51 -15.70 -6.02
CA ARG A 5 -7.49 -14.57 -5.10
C ARG A 5 -6.06 -14.08 -4.97
N HIS A 6 -5.87 -12.79 -5.22
CA HIS A 6 -4.57 -12.17 -5.06
C HIS A 6 -4.43 -11.70 -3.61
N ARG A 7 -3.39 -12.17 -2.93
CA ARG A 7 -3.09 -11.74 -1.57
C ARG A 7 -2.33 -10.41 -1.63
N ILE A 8 -2.92 -9.33 -1.15
CA ILE A 8 -2.29 -8.01 -1.14
C ILE A 8 -1.98 -7.61 0.30
N THR A 9 -0.71 -7.33 0.57
CA THR A 9 -0.25 -6.93 1.91
C THR A 9 -0.11 -5.41 2.00
N LEU A 10 -0.77 -4.82 2.98
CA LEU A 10 -0.76 -3.41 3.32
C LEU A 10 0.17 -3.20 4.53
N LEU A 11 1.29 -2.52 4.29
CA LEU A 11 2.27 -2.16 5.32
C LEU A 11 2.05 -0.70 5.73
N PHE A 12 0.99 -0.49 6.50
CA PHE A 12 0.55 0.81 6.98
C PHE A 12 0.33 0.80 8.48
N ASN A 13 0.61 1.91 9.14
CA ASN A 13 0.39 2.06 10.56
C ASN A 13 -1.01 2.61 10.81
N ALA A 14 -1.96 1.75 11.18
CA ALA A 14 -3.35 2.16 11.43
C ALA A 14 -3.51 3.15 12.61
N ASN A 15 -2.46 3.43 13.39
CA ASN A 15 -2.46 4.52 14.36
C ASN A 15 -2.39 5.91 13.70
N LYS A 16 -1.83 6.02 12.48
CA LYS A 16 -1.78 7.28 11.72
C LYS A 16 -3.11 7.49 10.98
N ALA A 17 -3.69 8.68 11.13
CA ALA A 17 -4.96 9.01 10.47
C ALA A 17 -4.87 8.98 8.93
N TYR A 18 -3.70 9.31 8.38
CA TYR A 18 -3.44 9.27 6.94
C TYR A 18 -3.44 7.84 6.40
N ASP A 19 -2.70 6.95 7.05
CA ASP A 19 -2.63 5.52 6.73
C ASP A 19 -4.00 4.85 6.74
N ARG A 20 -4.87 5.23 7.70
CA ARG A 20 -6.27 4.74 7.71
C ARG A 20 -7.06 5.17 6.46
N GLN A 21 -6.87 6.40 5.97
CA GLN A 21 -7.54 6.87 4.75
C GLN A 21 -7.04 6.15 3.49
N VAL A 22 -5.75 5.81 3.47
CA VAL A 22 -5.19 4.99 2.40
C VAL A 22 -5.87 3.63 2.39
N VAL A 23 -5.96 2.97 3.54
CA VAL A 23 -6.64 1.67 3.69
C VAL A 23 -8.10 1.77 3.25
N GLU A 24 -8.81 2.84 3.65
CA GLU A 24 -10.18 3.12 3.20
C GLU A 24 -10.25 3.25 1.67
N GLY A 25 -9.35 4.03 1.05
CA GLY A 25 -9.31 4.19 -0.41
C GLY A 25 -9.01 2.88 -1.16
N VAL A 26 -8.15 2.02 -0.62
CA VAL A 26 -7.93 0.66 -1.18
C VAL A 26 -9.21 -0.17 -1.04
N GLY A 27 -9.92 -0.08 0.07
CA GLY A 27 -11.20 -0.76 0.29
C GLY A 27 -12.30 -0.28 -0.66
N GLU A 28 -12.38 1.04 -0.93
CA GLU A 28 -13.29 1.62 -1.92
C GLU A 28 -12.97 1.11 -3.34
N TYR A 29 -11.69 1.05 -3.71
CA TYR A 29 -11.25 0.50 -4.99
C TYR A 29 -11.64 -0.99 -5.12
N LEU A 30 -11.50 -1.78 -4.07
CA LEU A 30 -11.90 -3.19 -4.07
C LEU A 30 -13.40 -3.34 -4.30
N GLN A 31 -14.22 -2.53 -3.61
CA GLN A 31 -15.67 -2.54 -3.78
C GLN A 31 -16.10 -2.13 -5.20
N ALA A 32 -15.46 -1.11 -5.77
CA ALA A 32 -15.78 -0.61 -7.11
C ALA A 32 -15.32 -1.55 -8.23
N SER A 33 -14.15 -2.18 -8.08
CA SER A 33 -13.55 -3.02 -9.12
C SER A 33 -14.09 -4.46 -9.14
N GLN A 34 -14.84 -4.88 -8.12
CA GLN A 34 -15.23 -6.29 -7.90
C GLN A 34 -14.05 -7.27 -7.99
N SER A 35 -12.84 -6.79 -7.67
CA SER A 35 -11.64 -7.62 -7.72
C SER A 35 -11.62 -8.60 -6.54
N GLU A 36 -11.18 -9.82 -6.79
CA GLU A 36 -11.04 -10.84 -5.74
C GLU A 36 -9.66 -10.75 -5.08
N TRP A 37 -9.44 -9.70 -4.29
CA TRP A 37 -8.21 -9.53 -3.51
C TRP A 37 -8.46 -9.78 -2.03
N ASP A 38 -7.59 -10.59 -1.42
CA ASP A 38 -7.55 -10.75 0.03
C ASP A 38 -6.55 -9.73 0.59
N ILE A 39 -7.07 -8.70 1.27
CA ILE A 39 -6.26 -7.61 1.84
C ILE A 39 -5.81 -8.00 3.26
N PHE A 40 -4.50 -7.92 3.49
CA PHE A 40 -3.90 -8.14 4.80
C PHE A 40 -3.26 -6.84 5.29
N ILE A 41 -3.63 -6.39 6.49
CA ILE A 41 -2.98 -5.24 7.13
C ILE A 41 -2.14 -5.81 8.26
N GLU A 42 -0.83 -5.61 8.16
CA GLU A 42 0.07 -5.97 9.26
C GLU A 42 0.33 -4.71 10.07
N GLU A 43 0.10 -4.75 11.38
CA GLU A 43 0.34 -3.60 12.28
C GLU A 43 1.69 -3.71 13.01
N ASP A 44 2.17 -4.94 13.23
CA ASP A 44 3.42 -5.24 13.96
C ASP A 44 4.64 -5.45 13.05
N PHE A 45 4.56 -4.96 11.81
CA PHE A 45 5.63 -5.20 10.82
C PHE A 45 6.99 -4.61 11.21
N ARG A 46 7.00 -3.56 12.04
CA ARG A 46 8.23 -2.94 12.54
C ARG A 46 8.98 -3.83 13.53
N ALA A 47 8.26 -4.57 14.37
CA ALA A 47 8.87 -5.43 15.37
C ALA A 47 9.52 -6.68 14.76
N ARG A 48 9.10 -7.07 13.54
CA ARG A 48 9.65 -8.21 12.80
C ARG A 48 9.90 -7.87 11.34
N ILE A 49 10.62 -6.78 11.09
CA ILE A 49 10.97 -6.33 9.74
C ILE A 49 11.73 -7.43 8.97
N ASP A 50 12.52 -8.26 9.67
CA ASP A 50 13.25 -9.40 9.09
C ASP A 50 12.32 -10.51 8.54
N LYS A 51 11.09 -10.58 9.02
CA LYS A 51 10.06 -11.53 8.57
C LYS A 51 9.07 -10.93 7.58
N ILE A 52 9.27 -9.68 7.16
CA ILE A 52 8.35 -9.03 6.23
C ILE A 52 8.19 -9.84 4.94
N LYS A 53 9.27 -10.52 4.51
CA LYS A 53 9.30 -11.39 3.33
C LYS A 53 8.31 -12.56 3.42
N ASP A 54 8.08 -13.09 4.62
CA ASP A 54 7.12 -14.18 4.86
C ASP A 54 5.66 -13.72 4.77
N TRP A 55 5.42 -12.42 4.87
CA TRP A 55 4.10 -11.80 4.82
C TRP A 55 3.78 -11.17 3.47
N LEU A 56 4.73 -11.15 2.55
CA LEU A 56 4.50 -10.67 1.20
C LEU A 56 3.53 -11.65 0.52
N GLY A 57 2.40 -11.10 0.06
CA GLY A 57 1.47 -11.82 -0.79
C GLY A 57 1.90 -11.80 -2.25
N ASP A 58 0.92 -11.80 -3.15
CA ASP A 58 1.11 -11.58 -4.58
C ASP A 58 1.44 -10.10 -4.90
N GLY A 59 1.20 -9.18 -3.96
CA GLY A 59 1.53 -7.76 -4.10
C GLY A 59 1.56 -7.03 -2.76
N VAL A 60 2.21 -5.87 -2.76
CA VAL A 60 2.45 -5.08 -1.54
C VAL A 60 2.16 -3.61 -1.78
N ILE A 61 1.44 -2.97 -0.87
CA ILE A 61 1.30 -1.51 -0.83
C ILE A 61 1.85 -1.05 0.51
N ALA A 62 2.80 -0.12 0.50
CA ALA A 62 3.55 0.22 1.70
C ALA A 62 3.87 1.70 1.83
N ASP A 63 4.03 2.16 3.08
CA ASP A 63 4.50 3.51 3.41
C ASP A 63 6.03 3.63 3.18
N PHE A 64 6.43 4.21 2.06
CA PHE A 64 7.83 4.46 1.70
C PHE A 64 8.39 5.78 2.27
N ASP A 65 7.61 6.49 3.09
CA ASP A 65 8.18 7.50 3.99
C ASP A 65 8.96 6.82 5.14
N ASP A 66 8.66 5.55 5.46
CA ASP A 66 9.44 4.74 6.40
C ASP A 66 10.63 4.04 5.71
N LYS A 67 11.84 4.51 6.02
CA LYS A 67 13.07 3.93 5.46
C LYS A 67 13.29 2.45 5.80
N GLN A 68 12.73 1.96 6.90
CA GLN A 68 12.87 0.54 7.27
C GLN A 68 12.09 -0.35 6.30
N ILE A 69 10.89 0.10 5.91
CA ILE A 69 10.07 -0.57 4.90
C ILE A 69 10.76 -0.51 3.54
N GLU A 70 11.24 0.67 3.14
CA GLU A 70 11.96 0.86 1.88
C GLU A 70 13.17 -0.09 1.75
N GLN A 71 13.95 -0.23 2.82
CA GLN A 71 15.11 -1.14 2.84
C GLN A 71 14.70 -2.62 2.84
N ALA A 72 13.66 -2.98 3.61
CA ALA A 72 13.21 -4.36 3.71
C ALA A 72 12.57 -4.87 2.40
N LEU A 73 11.98 -3.96 1.63
CA LEU A 73 11.36 -4.24 0.33
C LEU A 73 12.31 -4.03 -0.87
N ALA A 74 13.57 -3.61 -0.65
CA ALA A 74 14.51 -3.32 -1.74
C ALA A 74 14.91 -4.56 -2.56
N ASP A 75 14.83 -5.74 -1.95
CA ASP A 75 15.29 -7.03 -2.50
C ASP A 75 14.14 -8.04 -2.54
N VAL A 76 13.04 -7.60 -3.12
CA VAL A 76 11.76 -8.32 -3.15
C VAL A 76 11.25 -8.33 -4.59
N ASP A 77 10.92 -9.51 -5.10
CA ASP A 77 10.48 -9.70 -6.48
C ASP A 77 8.98 -9.46 -6.70
N VAL A 78 8.19 -9.34 -5.63
CA VAL A 78 6.74 -9.10 -5.75
C VAL A 78 6.46 -7.66 -6.15
N PRO A 79 5.38 -7.39 -6.91
CA PRO A 79 5.01 -6.03 -7.28
C PRO A 79 4.69 -5.19 -6.03
N ILE A 80 5.45 -4.11 -5.86
CA ILE A 80 5.31 -3.18 -4.74
C ILE A 80 4.82 -1.84 -5.27
N VAL A 81 3.79 -1.29 -4.62
CA VAL A 81 3.33 0.09 -4.81
C VAL A 81 3.70 0.89 -3.57
N GLY A 82 4.66 1.80 -3.72
CA GLY A 82 5.06 2.68 -2.63
C GLY A 82 4.16 3.91 -2.53
N LEU A 83 3.70 4.24 -1.33
CA LEU A 83 3.12 5.54 -1.02
C LEU A 83 4.15 6.40 -0.33
N ALA A 84 4.31 7.63 -0.82
CA ALA A 84 5.18 8.61 -0.20
C ALA A 84 4.55 9.99 -0.32
N ALA A 85 4.60 10.78 0.75
CA ALA A 85 4.17 12.17 0.73
C ALA A 85 5.04 13.01 -0.21
N ARG A 86 6.31 12.61 -0.41
CA ARG A 86 7.24 13.27 -1.33
C ARG A 86 8.24 12.28 -1.94
N ILE A 87 8.28 12.22 -3.26
CA ILE A 87 9.34 11.51 -4.01
C ILE A 87 10.49 12.46 -4.28
N THR A 88 11.69 11.92 -4.13
CA THR A 88 12.92 12.50 -4.67
C THR A 88 13.30 11.65 -5.88
N LEU A 89 13.83 12.24 -6.96
CA LEU A 89 14.15 11.52 -8.21
C LEU A 89 15.06 10.29 -8.02
N GLN A 90 15.82 10.21 -6.92
CA GLN A 90 16.64 9.05 -6.55
C GLN A 90 15.86 7.85 -5.97
N LYS A 91 14.60 8.01 -5.56
CA LYS A 91 13.81 6.96 -4.89
C LYS A 91 13.03 6.04 -5.84
N VAL A 92 13.09 6.27 -7.16
CA VAL A 92 12.20 5.59 -8.12
C VAL A 92 12.81 4.26 -8.57
N THR A 93 12.79 3.26 -7.70
CA THR A 93 13.11 1.86 -8.06
C THR A 93 11.83 1.02 -8.29
N HIS A 94 10.68 1.47 -7.77
CA HIS A 94 9.38 0.81 -7.84
C HIS A 94 8.29 1.80 -8.31
N PRO A 95 7.10 1.34 -8.75
CA PRO A 95 5.95 2.21 -8.97
C PRO A 95 5.55 2.93 -7.67
N PHE A 96 5.41 4.25 -7.71
CA PHE A 96 4.98 5.08 -6.57
C PHE A 96 3.70 5.85 -6.88
N ILE A 97 2.82 5.95 -5.89
CA ILE A 97 1.72 6.92 -5.91
C ILE A 97 2.09 8.04 -4.96
N THR A 98 2.33 9.24 -5.51
CA THR A 98 2.33 10.47 -4.71
C THR A 98 0.92 10.98 -4.57
N LEU A 99 0.44 11.01 -3.35
CA LEU A 99 -0.76 11.78 -3.05
C LEU A 99 -0.29 13.20 -2.69
N PRO A 100 -0.62 14.24 -3.49
CA PRO A 100 -0.44 15.61 -2.99
C PRO A 100 -1.23 15.76 -1.69
N PRO A 101 -0.81 16.61 -0.73
CA PRO A 101 -1.41 16.75 0.60
C PRO A 101 -2.90 17.18 0.64
N ILE A 102 -3.60 17.20 -0.51
CA ILE A 102 -4.96 17.74 -0.70
C ILE A 102 -5.96 16.67 -1.21
N THR A 103 -5.56 15.44 -1.52
CA THR A 103 -6.45 14.50 -2.25
C THR A 103 -7.59 13.85 -1.45
N MET A 104 -7.76 14.11 -0.15
CA MET A 104 -9.06 13.83 0.51
C MET A 104 -10.22 14.60 -0.15
N ARG A 105 -9.93 15.72 -0.83
CA ARG A 105 -10.95 16.54 -1.50
C ARG A 105 -11.13 16.21 -2.99
N TRP A 106 -10.26 15.39 -3.58
CA TRP A 106 -10.35 14.98 -4.99
C TRP A 106 -11.05 13.62 -5.17
N LEU A 107 -10.93 12.68 -4.22
CA LEU A 107 -11.64 11.39 -4.29
C LEU A 107 -13.17 11.58 -4.23
N LYS A 108 -13.67 12.49 -3.39
CA LYS A 108 -15.10 12.87 -3.34
C LYS A 108 -15.58 13.70 -4.54
N ALA A 109 -14.69 14.38 -5.26
CA ALA A 109 -15.08 15.33 -6.32
C ALA A 109 -14.99 14.74 -7.74
N HIS A 110 -14.32 13.60 -7.94
CA HIS A 110 -14.24 12.92 -9.24
C HIS A 110 -14.90 11.54 -9.27
N PHE A 111 -15.30 11.00 -8.12
CA PHE A 111 -16.11 9.78 -8.01
C PHE A 111 -17.49 10.05 -7.37
N CYS A 112 -18.06 11.22 -7.66
CA CYS A 112 -19.49 11.44 -7.47
C CYS A 112 -20.22 10.86 -8.69
N ILE A 113 -20.77 9.66 -8.51
CA ILE A 113 -22.09 9.34 -9.07
C ILE A 113 -23.12 10.08 -8.21
#